data_AF-A0A484YWU3-F1
#
_entry.id   AF-A0A484YWU3-F1
#
_cell.length_a   1.000
_cell.length_b   1.000
_cell.length_c   1.000
_cell.angle_alpha   90.00
_cell.angle_beta   90.00
_cell.angle_gamma   90.00
#
_symmetry.space_group_name_H-M   'P 1'
#
loop_
_entity.id
_entity.type
_entity.pdbx_description
1 polymer ?
#
loop_
_entity_poly.entity_id
_entity_poly.type
_entity_poly.pdbx_seq_one_letter_code
_entity_poly.pdbx_strand_id
1 'polypeptide(L)'
;MDGGIEVTASHNPMDYNGMKLVRKGARPISGDTGLRDVQRLAEANDFPPVDEAKRGSYQQITLQKEYIDHLLGYINVANLKPLKLVINSR
;
A
#
# COMPACT_ATOMS: atom_id res chain seq x y z
N MET A 1 3.64 0.27 11.83
CA MET A 1 3.68 0.81 10.46
C MET A 1 3.22 2.25 10.49
N ASP A 2 4.11 3.20 10.22
CA ASP A 2 3.81 4.64 10.24
C ASP A 2 3.29 5.16 8.90
N GLY A 3 3.50 4.39 7.84
CA GLY A 3 2.96 4.62 6.50
C GLY A 3 3.14 3.40 5.61
N GLY A 4 2.78 3.55 4.34
CA GLY A 4 2.92 2.54 3.31
C GLY A 4 2.95 3.17 1.92
N ILE A 5 3.55 2.45 0.98
CA ILE A 5 3.61 2.84 -0.43
C ILE A 5 3.17 1.63 -1.26
N GLU A 6 2.20 1.85 -2.15
CA GLU A 6 1.80 0.88 -3.15
C GLU A 6 2.30 1.36 -4.52
N VAL A 7 3.11 0.53 -5.20
CA VAL A 7 3.58 0.80 -6.56
C VAL A 7 2.54 0.24 -7.53
N THR A 8 1.75 1.13 -8.13
CA THR A 8 0.66 0.78 -9.04
C THR A 8 0.22 1.98 -9.86
N ALA A 9 -0.17 1.77 -11.11
CA ALA A 9 -0.89 2.75 -11.92
C ALA A 9 -2.41 2.50 -11.94
N SER A 10 -2.91 1.74 -10.97
CA SER A 10 -4.33 1.40 -10.83
C SER A 10 -4.87 0.62 -12.05
N HIS A 11 -5.46 1.32 -13.02
CA HIS A 11 -6.07 0.74 -14.23
C HIS A 11 -5.43 1.26 -15.52
N ASN A 12 -4.35 2.05 -15.40
CA ASN A 12 -3.69 2.61 -16.57
C ASN A 12 -3.02 1.50 -17.40
N PRO A 13 -2.77 1.77 -18.70
CA PRO A 13 -2.03 0.86 -19.57
C PRO A 13 -0.65 0.48 -19.02
N MET A 14 -0.08 -0.61 -19.54
CA MET A 14 1.19 -1.19 -19.09
C MET A 14 2.37 -0.22 -19.06
N ASP A 15 2.35 0.81 -19.91
CA ASP A 15 3.40 1.82 -20.00
C ASP A 15 3.39 2.83 -18.84
N TYR A 16 2.40 2.75 -17.93
CA TYR A 16 2.27 3.65 -16.79
C TYR A 16 2.63 2.95 -15.49
N ASN A 17 3.31 3.67 -14.60
CA ASN A 17 3.52 3.29 -13.21
C ASN A 17 3.29 4.50 -12.29
N GLY A 18 3.17 4.25 -11.00
CA GLY A 18 2.95 5.30 -10.00
C GLY A 18 3.13 4.78 -8.59
N MET A 19 3.03 5.68 -7.62
CA MET A 19 3.09 5.38 -6.20
C MET A 19 1.88 5.97 -5.50
N LYS A 20 1.18 5.17 -4.70
CA LYS A 20 0.14 5.63 -3.77
C LYS A 20 0.70 5.58 -2.36
N LEU A 21 0.65 6.70 -1.65
CA LEU A 21 1.22 6.83 -0.30
C LEU A 21 0.11 6.90 0.74
N VAL A 22 0.30 6.21 1.86
CA VAL A 22 -0.58 6.27 3.03
C VAL A 22 0.22 6.54 4.30
N ARG A 23 -0.39 7.23 5.26
CA ARG A 23 0.10 7.38 6.63
C ARG A 23 -0.54 6.34 7.56
N LYS A 24 -0.22 6.42 8.86
CA LYS A 24 -0.79 5.59 9.93
C LYS A 24 -2.30 5.38 9.76
N GLY A 25 -2.71 4.11 9.90
CA GLY A 25 -4.11 3.70 9.72
C GLY A 25 -4.56 3.68 8.26
N ALA A 26 -3.64 3.50 7.31
CA ALA A 26 -3.90 3.42 5.87
C ALA A 26 -4.63 4.66 5.30
N ARG A 27 -4.43 5.83 5.92
CA ARG A 27 -5.06 7.07 5.45
C ARG A 27 -4.28 7.60 4.24
N PRO A 28 -4.95 7.91 3.11
CA PRO A 28 -4.27 8.46 1.94
C PRO A 28 -3.50 9.75 2.24
N ILE A 29 -2.39 9.94 1.51
CA ILE A 29 -1.64 11.20 1.44
C ILE A 29 -1.97 11.86 0.10
N SER A 30 -2.44 13.10 0.17
CA SER A 30 -2.86 13.98 -0.92
C SER A 30 -2.07 15.30 -0.86
N GLY A 31 -2.28 16.19 -1.84
CA GLY A 31 -1.57 17.47 -1.94
C GLY A 31 -1.58 18.30 -0.65
N ASP A 32 -2.73 18.33 0.04
CA ASP A 32 -3.00 19.04 1.27
C ASP A 32 -2.67 18.25 2.55
N THR A 33 -2.40 16.94 2.44
CA THR A 33 -2.12 16.06 3.59
C THR A 33 -0.69 15.51 3.62
N GLY A 34 0.21 16.10 2.83
CA GLY A 34 1.66 15.86 2.91
C GLY A 34 2.36 15.59 1.57
N LEU A 35 1.63 15.40 0.47
CA LEU A 35 2.27 15.07 -0.82
C LEU A 35 3.14 16.22 -1.35
N ARG A 36 2.75 17.48 -1.11
CA ARG A 36 3.58 18.65 -1.44
C ARG A 36 4.86 18.73 -0.61
N ASP A 37 4.85 18.22 0.62
CA ASP A 37 6.05 18.15 1.45
C ASP A 37 7.01 17.09 0.90
N VAL A 38 6.48 15.92 0.54
CA VAL A 38 7.25 14.86 -0.13
C VAL A 38 7.86 15.37 -1.44
N GLN A 39 7.09 16.08 -2.26
CA GLN A 39 7.58 16.70 -3.49
C GLN A 39 8.75 17.66 -3.19
N ARG A 40 8.57 18.60 -2.25
CA ARG A 40 9.61 19.58 -1.91
C ARG A 40 10.90 18.92 -1.41
N LEU A 41 10.79 17.88 -0.58
CA LEU A 41 11.95 17.14 -0.08
C LEU A 41 12.67 16.40 -1.21
N ALA A 42 11.93 15.78 -2.12
CA ALA A 42 12.50 15.10 -3.28
C ALA A 42 13.18 16.07 -4.26
N GLU A 43 12.58 17.25 -4.48
CA GLU A 43 13.14 18.30 -5.34
C GLU A 43 14.40 18.94 -4.74
N ALA A 44 14.42 19.15 -3.42
CA ALA A 44 15.60 19.68 -2.73
C ALA A 44 16.76 18.68 -2.74
N ASN A 45 16.46 17.37 -2.65
CA ASN A 45 17.41 16.27 -2.66
C ASN A 45 18.57 16.43 -1.64
N ASP A 46 18.29 17.10 -0.52
CA ASP A 46 19.25 17.37 0.56
C ASP A 46 19.09 16.33 1.67
N PHE A 47 19.54 15.11 1.40
CA PHE A 47 19.49 14.01 2.35
C PHE A 47 20.86 13.81 3.01
N PRO A 48 20.95 13.74 4.36
CA PRO A 48 22.21 13.48 5.03
C PRO A 48 22.73 12.08 4.69
N PRO A 49 24.05 11.85 4.79
CA PRO A 49 24.61 10.52 4.67
C PRO A 49 24.00 9.57 5.71
N VAL A 50 23.80 8.31 5.32
CA VAL A 50 23.20 7.29 6.18
C VAL A 50 24.16 6.96 7.33
N ASP A 51 23.65 7.02 8.57
CA ASP A 51 24.33 6.47 9.74
C ASP A 51 24.15 4.94 9.76
N GLU A 52 25.22 4.20 9.46
CA GLU A 52 25.20 2.73 9.38
C GLU A 52 24.70 2.06 10.67
N ALA A 53 24.94 2.67 11.84
CA ALA A 53 24.48 2.13 13.12
C ALA A 53 22.96 2.28 13.33
N LYS A 54 22.27 3.08 12.50
CA LYS A 54 20.83 3.34 12.55
C LYS A 54 20.08 2.90 11.30
N ARG A 55 20.74 2.19 10.38
CA ARG A 55 20.11 1.69 9.15
C ARG A 55 18.96 0.74 9.50
N GLY A 56 17.80 0.94 8.87
CA GLY A 56 16.65 0.06 9.03
C GLY A 56 16.87 -1.34 8.42
N SER A 57 15.94 -2.26 8.67
CA SER A 57 15.96 -3.60 8.08
C SER A 57 14.98 -3.73 6.92
N TYR A 58 15.20 -4.73 6.07
CA TYR A 58 14.30 -5.14 5.02
C TYR A 58 13.74 -6.53 5.33
N GLN A 59 12.43 -6.69 5.17
CA GLN A 59 11.76 -7.98 5.30
C GLN A 59 10.71 -8.11 4.21
N GLN A 60 10.68 -9.27 3.58
CA GLN A 60 9.58 -9.66 2.70
C GLN A 60 8.53 -10.43 3.50
N ILE A 61 7.27 -10.00 3.42
CA ILE A 61 6.17 -10.57 4.18
C ILE A 61 5.02 -10.83 3.21
N THR A 62 4.39 -12.00 3.33
CA THR A 62 3.15 -12.32 2.61
C THR A 62 2.00 -12.18 3.60
N LEU A 63 1.00 -11.36 3.25
CA LEU A 63 -0.18 -11.10 4.11
C LEU A 63 -1.48 -11.68 3.53
N GLN A 64 -1.39 -12.56 2.52
CA GLN A 64 -2.56 -13.03 1.79
C GLN A 64 -3.55 -13.77 2.70
N LYS A 65 -3.05 -14.64 3.58
CA LYS A 65 -3.89 -15.41 4.50
C LYS A 65 -4.56 -14.50 5.52
N GLU A 66 -3.78 -13.62 6.15
CA GLU A 66 -4.24 -12.67 7.15
C GLU A 66 -5.28 -11.71 6.58
N TYR A 67 -5.08 -11.27 5.33
CA TYR A 67 -6.04 -10.44 4.61
C TYR A 67 -7.36 -11.18 4.34
N ILE A 68 -7.29 -12.42 3.84
CA ILE A 68 -8.49 -13.25 3.61
C ILE A 68 -9.22 -13.51 4.93
N ASP A 69 -8.51 -13.91 5.99
CA ASP A 69 -9.08 -14.18 7.31
C ASP A 69 -9.79 -12.93 7.87
N HIS A 70 -9.19 -11.76 7.70
CA HIS A 70 -9.79 -10.49 8.10
C HIS A 70 -11.08 -10.19 7.32
N LEU A 71 -11.08 -10.38 5.99
CA LEU A 71 -12.26 -10.19 5.15
C LEU A 71 -13.40 -11.16 5.53
N LEU A 72 -13.07 -12.42 5.82
CA LEU A 72 -14.07 -13.41 6.25
C LEU A 72 -14.65 -13.06 7.63
N GLY A 73 -13.95 -12.28 8.45
CA GLY A 73 -14.48 -11.73 9.70
C GLY A 73 -15.62 -10.71 9.53
N TYR A 74 -15.81 -10.14 8.34
CA TYR A 74 -16.93 -9.23 8.05
C TYR A 74 -18.26 -9.94 7.85
N ILE A 75 -18.26 -11.25 7.63
CA ILE A 75 -19.46 -12.03 7.31
C ILE A 75 -19.57 -13.27 8.20
N ASN A 76 -20.78 -13.79 8.37
CA ASN A 76 -20.94 -15.15 8.86
C ASN A 76 -20.83 -16.12 7.68
N VAL A 77 -19.70 -16.82 7.58
CA VAL A 77 -19.41 -17.78 6.50
C VAL A 77 -20.44 -18.91 6.43
N ALA A 78 -21.09 -19.26 7.55
CA ALA A 78 -22.15 -20.28 7.57
C ALA A 78 -23.41 -19.88 6.77
N ASN A 79 -23.58 -18.59 6.49
CA ASN A 79 -24.69 -18.09 5.69
C ASN A 79 -24.44 -18.20 4.17
N LEU A 80 -23.22 -18.55 3.74
CA LEU A 80 -22.89 -18.70 2.33
C LEU A 80 -23.54 -19.97 1.77
N LYS A 81 -24.30 -19.80 0.67
CA LYS A 81 -24.86 -20.92 -0.09
C LYS A 81 -23.92 -21.28 -1.23
N PRO A 82 -23.94 -22.53 -1.74
CA PRO A 82 -23.22 -22.88 -2.95
C PRO A 82 -23.63 -21.96 -4.12
N LEU A 83 -22.65 -21.29 -4.72
CA LEU A 83 -22.81 -20.41 -5.87
C LEU A 83 -21.91 -20.86 -7.01
N LYS A 84 -22.38 -20.70 -8.25
CA LYS A 84 -21.52 -20.78 -9.43
C LYS A 84 -21.05 -19.36 -9.73
N LEU A 85 -19.74 -19.13 -9.64
CA LEU A 85 -19.12 -17.82 -9.84
C LEU A 85 -18.16 -17.86 -11.03
N VAL A 86 -18.15 -16.80 -11.82
CA VAL A 86 -17.12 -16.53 -12.84
C VAL A 86 -16.41 -15.26 -12.42
N ILE A 87 -15.09 -15.30 -12.29
CA ILE A 87 -14.26 -14.18 -11.84
C ILE A 87 -13.27 -13.84 -12.97
N ASN A 88 -13.26 -12.58 -13.40
CA ASN A 88 -12.21 -12.05 -14.26
C ASN A 88 -11.43 -10.99 -13.50
N SER A 89 -10.14 -11.23 -13.29
CA SER A 89 -9.22 -10.33 -12.58
C SER A 89 -8.33 -9.52 -13.52
N ARG A 90 -8.69 -9.45 -14.81
CA ARG A 90 -7.97 -8.71 -15.85
C ARG A 90 -8.89 -7.75 -16.59
#